data_AF-A0AAD5PWX6-F1
#
_entry.id   AF-A0AAD5PWX6-F1
#
_cell.length_a   1.000
_cell.length_b   1.000
_cell.length_c   1.000
_cell.angle_alpha   90.00
_cell.angle_beta   90.00
_cell.angle_gamma   90.00
#
_symmetry.space_group_name_H-M   'P 1'
#
loop_
_entity.id
_entity.type
_entity.pdbx_description
1 polymer ?
#
loop_
_entity_poly.entity_id
_entity_poly.type
_entity_poly.pdbx_seq_one_letter_code
_entity_poly.pdbx_strand_id
1 'polypeptide(L)'
;MYWIDPDGQGIGDPPIHVHCDMVPKNDSRMKGAEAIPPGTTSVLHNSESEMDIGHCVEPGCHSRPIQYYASERQLAALIQLSNSCAQNITYNCRNSPLNYNGIAHAWWNGRDGERHEFADWFTSCDQLSGKKHAANGVIRDGRLPMTRVHFSNPFKGSGQYTVSRLRCTGKAKMDAMPTSCEDLWRTGHTLNGIYSVRGAKRMENVFCQFDKRPNEQGFQKWIGYVDVKSRPTYFHVQKNKTFYSEDVAIPFEVEKVNVGDAMDLKTGIFTAPRDGLYFFSFTGLASAKPSKGTVYAAVGLYLNDVQVGEAWVHEADITVNHDSPLTLQSTLTLKANDRVWLQITSLGETAFLYDDHNGYNHFNGFMLDEEITQSL
;
A
#
# COMPACT_ATOMS: atom_id res chain seq x y z
N MET A 1 -14.49 -29.25 -14.04
CA MET A 1 -14.59 -29.18 -12.57
C MET A 1 -13.18 -29.27 -12.04
N TYR A 2 -12.82 -28.47 -11.05
CA TYR A 2 -11.46 -28.30 -10.58
C TYR A 2 -11.43 -28.16 -9.06
N TRP A 3 -10.32 -28.56 -8.44
CA TRP A 3 -10.02 -28.21 -7.04
C TRP A 3 -9.20 -26.94 -7.03
N ILE A 4 -9.60 -25.98 -6.19
CA ILE A 4 -8.87 -24.73 -5.97
C ILE A 4 -8.72 -24.49 -4.48
N ASP A 5 -7.66 -23.78 -4.09
CA ASP A 5 -7.38 -23.42 -2.69
C ASP A 5 -7.28 -21.89 -2.52
N PRO A 6 -8.41 -21.16 -2.59
CA PRO A 6 -8.44 -19.70 -2.52
C PRO A 6 -7.73 -19.07 -1.32
N ASP A 7 -7.77 -19.68 -0.13
CA ASP A 7 -7.13 -19.11 1.06
C ASP A 7 -5.63 -19.42 1.18
N GLY A 8 -5.10 -20.28 0.30
CA GLY A 8 -3.68 -20.53 0.10
C GLY A 8 -3.33 -22.01 0.22
N GLN A 9 -2.45 -22.50 -0.66
CA GLN A 9 -2.11 -23.92 -0.71
C GLN A 9 -1.65 -24.48 0.63
N GLY A 10 -2.43 -25.40 1.20
CA GLY A 10 -2.08 -26.09 2.45
C GLY A 10 -2.18 -25.23 3.70
N ILE A 11 -2.90 -24.11 3.62
CA ILE A 11 -3.12 -23.16 4.70
C ILE A 11 -4.62 -22.98 4.91
N GLY A 12 -5.06 -22.98 6.16
CA GLY A 12 -6.46 -22.74 6.47
C GLY A 12 -7.34 -23.97 6.24
N ASP A 13 -8.40 -23.79 5.46
CA ASP A 13 -9.40 -24.85 5.23
C ASP A 13 -9.03 -25.70 4.01
N PRO A 14 -9.48 -26.97 3.91
CA PRO A 14 -9.21 -27.80 2.74
C PRO A 14 -9.68 -27.17 1.42
N PRO A 15 -9.03 -27.48 0.29
CA PRO A 15 -9.41 -26.98 -1.04
C PRO A 15 -10.87 -27.24 -1.37
N ILE A 16 -11.46 -26.37 -2.20
CA ILE A 16 -12.86 -26.45 -2.62
C ILE A 16 -13.00 -26.92 -4.06
N HIS A 17 -14.06 -27.66 -4.33
CA HIS A 17 -14.38 -28.16 -5.66
C HIS A 17 -15.32 -27.20 -6.39
N VAL A 18 -14.88 -26.69 -7.55
CA VAL A 18 -15.55 -25.61 -8.28
C VAL A 18 -15.70 -25.93 -9.77
N HIS A 19 -16.53 -25.15 -10.45
CA HIS A 19 -16.56 -25.12 -11.91
C HIS A 19 -15.83 -23.89 -12.44
N CYS A 20 -14.81 -24.10 -13.28
CA CYS A 20 -14.09 -23.01 -13.93
C CYS A 20 -14.49 -22.93 -15.41
N ASP A 21 -15.08 -21.82 -15.81
CA ASP A 21 -15.41 -21.53 -17.19
C ASP A 21 -14.19 -20.89 -17.87
N MET A 22 -13.41 -21.70 -18.58
CA MET A 22 -12.17 -21.23 -19.24
C MET A 22 -12.40 -20.61 -20.62
N VAL A 23 -13.63 -20.68 -21.13
CA VAL A 23 -14.04 -20.13 -22.44
C VAL A 23 -15.25 -19.24 -22.24
N PRO A 24 -15.42 -18.18 -23.05
CA PRO A 24 -16.62 -17.36 -22.99
C PRO A 24 -17.85 -18.23 -23.26
N LYS A 25 -18.86 -18.13 -22.40
CA LYS A 25 -20.16 -18.77 -22.62
C LYS A 25 -21.23 -17.71 -22.77
N ASN A 26 -21.92 -17.76 -23.90
CA ASN A 26 -23.22 -17.11 -24.04
C ASN A 26 -24.26 -18.10 -23.49
N ASP A 27 -25.01 -17.71 -22.47
CA ASP A 27 -26.10 -18.55 -21.99
C ASP A 27 -27.28 -18.45 -22.96
N SER A 28 -27.24 -19.26 -24.02
CA SER A 28 -28.20 -19.25 -25.13
C SER A 28 -29.62 -19.67 -24.72
N ARG A 29 -29.85 -20.07 -23.46
CA ARG A 29 -31.15 -20.55 -22.96
C ARG A 29 -31.97 -19.48 -22.24
N MET A 30 -31.41 -18.31 -21.94
CA MET A 30 -32.11 -17.20 -21.30
C MET A 30 -31.94 -15.92 -22.14
N LYS A 31 -33.04 -15.41 -22.72
CA LYS A 31 -33.05 -14.07 -23.31
C LYS A 31 -32.68 -13.06 -22.21
N GLY A 32 -31.53 -12.41 -22.35
CA GLY A 32 -31.01 -11.44 -21.37
C GLY A 32 -30.00 -11.98 -20.36
N ALA A 33 -29.56 -13.24 -20.48
CA ALA A 33 -28.47 -13.75 -19.62
C ALA A 33 -27.12 -13.14 -20.03
N GLU A 34 -26.43 -12.62 -19.03
CA GLU A 34 -25.12 -12.00 -19.17
C GLU A 34 -24.07 -13.04 -19.62
N ALA A 35 -23.24 -12.68 -20.59
CA ALA A 35 -22.16 -13.54 -21.05
C ALA A 35 -21.21 -13.85 -19.89
N ILE A 36 -20.89 -15.12 -19.69
CA ILE A 36 -19.93 -15.55 -18.67
C ILE A 36 -18.53 -15.35 -19.25
N PRO A 37 -17.70 -14.45 -18.69
CA PRO A 37 -16.36 -14.24 -19.18
C PRO A 37 -15.47 -15.47 -18.92
N PRO A 38 -14.41 -15.68 -19.71
CA PRO A 38 -13.43 -16.72 -19.42
C PRO A 38 -12.74 -16.46 -18.07
N GLY A 39 -12.34 -17.52 -17.38
CA GLY A 39 -11.77 -17.46 -16.04
C GLY A 39 -12.81 -17.26 -14.92
N THR A 40 -14.08 -17.59 -15.16
CA THR A 40 -15.11 -17.52 -14.10
C THR A 40 -15.06 -18.75 -13.21
N THR A 41 -14.99 -18.54 -11.89
CA THR A 41 -15.10 -19.59 -10.88
C THR A 41 -16.52 -19.63 -10.33
N SER A 42 -17.17 -20.79 -10.42
CA SER A 42 -18.52 -21.02 -9.90
C SER A 42 -18.52 -22.02 -8.75
N VAL A 43 -19.10 -21.62 -7.61
CA VAL A 43 -19.17 -22.46 -6.40
C VAL A 43 -20.54 -23.13 -6.26
N LEU A 44 -20.53 -24.44 -5.99
CA LEU A 44 -21.71 -25.29 -5.96
C LEU A 44 -22.45 -25.21 -4.62
N HIS A 45 -23.77 -25.38 -4.67
CA HIS A 45 -24.63 -25.43 -3.48
C HIS A 45 -25.84 -26.37 -3.66
N ASN A 46 -26.53 -26.66 -2.56
CA ASN A 46 -27.65 -27.62 -2.49
C ASN A 46 -28.99 -27.15 -3.09
N SER A 47 -29.02 -26.01 -3.80
CA SER A 47 -30.26 -25.33 -4.21
C SER A 47 -30.22 -24.83 -5.65
N GLU A 48 -29.47 -25.54 -6.51
CA GLU A 48 -29.29 -25.23 -7.94
C GLU A 48 -30.44 -25.72 -8.83
N SER A 49 -31.30 -26.61 -8.34
CA SER A 49 -32.48 -27.11 -9.08
C SER A 49 -33.69 -26.20 -8.85
N GLU A 50 -34.66 -26.25 -9.76
CA GLU A 50 -35.93 -25.55 -9.61
C GLU A 50 -36.68 -26.06 -8.37
N MET A 51 -37.17 -25.12 -7.55
CA MET A 51 -37.88 -25.37 -6.30
C MET A 51 -39.28 -24.78 -6.39
N ASP A 52 -40.29 -25.56 -6.01
CA ASP A 52 -41.66 -25.09 -5.88
C ASP A 52 -41.91 -24.57 -4.46
N ILE A 53 -42.47 -23.37 -4.34
CA ILE A 53 -42.83 -22.74 -3.05
C ILE A 53 -44.02 -23.46 -2.40
N GLY A 54 -44.86 -24.12 -3.20
CA GLY A 54 -46.10 -24.71 -2.75
C GLY A 54 -47.07 -23.67 -2.18
N HIS A 55 -47.85 -24.09 -1.19
CA HIS A 55 -48.82 -23.23 -0.52
C HIS A 55 -48.16 -22.52 0.67
N CYS A 56 -47.93 -21.21 0.56
CA CYS A 56 -47.28 -20.41 1.59
C CYS A 56 -47.91 -19.02 1.66
N VAL A 57 -48.76 -18.77 2.66
CA VAL A 57 -49.56 -17.54 2.76
C VAL A 57 -48.82 -16.42 3.49
N GLU A 58 -48.15 -16.74 4.60
CA GLU A 58 -47.45 -15.73 5.39
C GLU A 58 -46.20 -15.19 4.66
N PRO A 59 -45.86 -13.90 4.81
CA PRO A 59 -44.64 -13.33 4.27
C PRO A 59 -43.38 -14.15 4.65
N GLY A 60 -42.70 -14.71 3.65
CA GLY A 60 -41.50 -15.53 3.81
C GLY A 60 -41.65 -16.88 4.49
N CYS A 61 -42.87 -17.46 4.58
CA CYS A 61 -43.04 -18.79 5.17
C CYS A 61 -42.26 -19.89 4.44
N HIS A 62 -41.98 -19.72 3.15
CA HIS A 62 -41.03 -20.56 2.43
C HIS A 62 -39.64 -19.99 2.65
N SER A 63 -38.88 -20.64 3.53
CA SER A 63 -37.52 -20.26 3.90
C SER A 63 -36.57 -21.41 3.60
N ARG A 64 -35.60 -21.18 2.71
CA ARG A 64 -34.63 -22.21 2.34
C ARG A 64 -33.19 -21.74 2.57
N PRO A 65 -32.42 -22.41 3.44
CA PRO A 65 -30.98 -22.16 3.55
C PRO A 65 -30.26 -22.64 2.29
N ILE A 66 -29.32 -21.82 1.82
CA ILE A 66 -28.44 -22.16 0.70
C ILE A 66 -27.13 -22.65 1.30
N GLN A 67 -26.89 -23.96 1.20
CA GLN A 67 -25.69 -24.58 1.73
C GLN A 67 -24.69 -24.80 0.61
N TYR A 68 -23.60 -24.04 0.63
CA TYR A 68 -22.46 -24.22 -0.25
C TYR A 68 -21.64 -25.43 0.20
N TYR A 69 -21.04 -26.12 -0.78
CA TYR A 69 -20.07 -27.20 -0.50
C TYR A 69 -18.66 -26.69 -0.21
N ALA A 70 -18.48 -25.36 -0.23
CA ALA A 70 -17.27 -24.66 0.19
C ALA A 70 -17.45 -24.11 1.61
N SER A 71 -16.36 -24.02 2.37
CA SER A 71 -16.40 -23.36 3.67
C SER A 71 -16.53 -21.85 3.53
N GLU A 72 -17.02 -21.18 4.57
CA GLU A 72 -17.07 -19.72 4.65
C GLU A 72 -15.69 -19.08 4.46
N ARG A 73 -14.61 -19.74 4.94
CA ARG A 73 -13.23 -19.27 4.79
C ARG A 73 -12.84 -19.21 3.30
N GLN A 74 -13.09 -20.29 2.59
CA GLN A 74 -12.75 -20.43 1.18
C GLN A 74 -13.59 -19.51 0.28
N LEU A 75 -14.87 -19.34 0.62
CA LEU A 75 -15.76 -18.38 -0.07
C LEU A 75 -15.30 -16.93 0.12
N ALA A 76 -14.96 -16.53 1.34
CA ALA A 76 -14.47 -15.18 1.62
C ALA A 76 -13.16 -14.87 0.88
N ALA A 77 -12.22 -15.81 0.87
CA ALA A 77 -10.96 -15.66 0.14
C ALA A 77 -11.19 -15.57 -1.37
N LEU A 78 -12.04 -16.42 -1.95
CA LEU A 78 -12.39 -16.36 -3.37
C LEU A 78 -12.99 -15.00 -3.76
N ILE A 79 -13.88 -14.46 -2.93
CA ILE A 79 -14.48 -13.14 -3.15
C ILE A 79 -13.43 -12.04 -3.11
N GLN A 80 -12.51 -12.07 -2.14
CA GLN A 80 -11.45 -11.06 -2.00
C GLN A 80 -10.43 -11.09 -3.15
N LEU A 81 -10.13 -12.28 -3.69
CA LEU A 81 -9.22 -12.45 -4.82
C LEU A 81 -9.85 -12.04 -6.16
N SER A 82 -11.18 -11.96 -6.22
CA SER A 82 -11.91 -11.74 -7.47
C SER A 82 -12.24 -10.27 -7.68
N ASN A 83 -12.24 -9.83 -8.93
CA ASN A 83 -12.62 -8.45 -9.26
C ASN A 83 -14.12 -8.20 -9.06
N SER A 84 -14.96 -9.20 -9.34
CA SER A 84 -16.40 -9.12 -9.15
C SER A 84 -16.98 -10.50 -8.92
N CYS A 85 -17.92 -10.60 -7.99
CA CYS A 85 -18.76 -11.77 -7.81
C CYS A 85 -20.23 -11.42 -8.08
N ALA A 86 -20.96 -12.39 -8.64
CA ALA A 86 -22.36 -12.28 -8.97
C ALA A 86 -23.09 -13.57 -8.67
N GLN A 87 -24.39 -13.47 -8.38
CA GLN A 87 -25.26 -14.61 -8.23
C GLN A 87 -26.63 -14.30 -8.81
N ASN A 88 -27.20 -15.25 -9.54
CA ASN A 88 -28.47 -15.07 -10.22
C ASN A 88 -29.58 -15.80 -9.47
N ILE A 89 -30.78 -15.24 -9.56
CA ILE A 89 -32.01 -15.92 -9.15
C ILE A 89 -33.05 -15.78 -10.27
N THR A 90 -33.69 -16.90 -10.59
CA THR A 90 -34.82 -16.96 -11.52
C THR A 90 -36.07 -17.25 -10.72
N TYR A 91 -37.16 -16.53 -11.01
CA TYR A 91 -38.45 -16.70 -10.38
C TYR A 91 -39.57 -16.73 -11.42
N ASN A 92 -40.21 -17.89 -11.53
CA ASN A 92 -41.37 -18.15 -12.37
C ASN A 92 -42.62 -18.05 -11.50
N CYS A 93 -43.49 -17.11 -11.78
CA CYS A 93 -44.60 -16.76 -10.91
C CYS A 93 -45.94 -16.68 -11.67
N ARG A 94 -47.01 -16.95 -10.96
CA ARG A 94 -48.40 -16.69 -11.36
C ARG A 94 -49.17 -16.36 -10.11
N ASN A 95 -49.68 -15.13 -9.98
CA ASN A 95 -50.34 -14.64 -8.75
C ASN A 95 -49.49 -14.87 -7.48
N SER A 96 -48.17 -14.70 -7.59
CA SER A 96 -47.23 -14.94 -6.50
C SER A 96 -46.26 -13.76 -6.48
N PRO A 97 -46.66 -12.62 -5.89
CA PRO A 97 -45.92 -11.37 -5.97
C PRO A 97 -44.69 -11.40 -5.07
N LEU A 98 -43.69 -10.58 -5.38
CA LEU A 98 -42.56 -10.31 -4.50
C LEU A 98 -42.87 -9.16 -3.55
N ASN A 99 -43.65 -8.18 -3.99
CA ASN A 99 -44.16 -7.10 -3.16
C ASN A 99 -45.62 -6.82 -3.51
N TYR A 100 -46.48 -6.73 -2.50
CA TYR A 100 -47.88 -6.41 -2.70
C TYR A 100 -48.40 -5.53 -1.56
N ASN A 101 -49.01 -4.39 -1.89
CA ASN A 101 -49.51 -3.40 -0.93
C ASN A 101 -48.47 -2.96 0.12
N GLY A 102 -47.19 -2.84 -0.26
CA GLY A 102 -46.10 -2.44 0.63
C GLY A 102 -45.60 -3.56 1.55
N ILE A 103 -46.10 -4.78 1.38
CA ILE A 103 -45.63 -5.98 2.08
C ILE A 103 -44.72 -6.75 1.13
N ALA A 104 -43.44 -6.85 1.49
CA ALA A 104 -42.51 -7.68 0.75
C ALA A 104 -42.67 -9.16 1.14
N HIS A 105 -43.02 -9.95 0.13
CA HIS A 105 -43.27 -11.39 0.15
C HIS A 105 -42.06 -12.21 -0.27
N ALA A 106 -40.98 -11.57 -0.74
CA ALA A 106 -39.75 -12.25 -1.10
C ALA A 106 -38.51 -11.40 -0.81
N TRP A 107 -37.46 -12.05 -0.31
CA TRP A 107 -36.17 -11.43 -0.02
C TRP A 107 -35.08 -12.49 0.07
N TRP A 108 -33.84 -12.05 0.22
CA TRP A 108 -32.70 -12.92 0.49
C TRP A 108 -31.89 -12.40 1.67
N ASN A 109 -31.09 -13.29 2.26
CA ASN A 109 -30.08 -12.93 3.25
C ASN A 109 -28.70 -13.19 2.68
N GLY A 110 -27.78 -12.27 2.93
CA GLY A 110 -26.37 -12.41 2.56
C GLY A 110 -25.53 -12.99 3.68
N ARG A 111 -24.21 -12.82 3.55
CA ARG A 111 -23.22 -13.15 4.59
C ARG A 111 -23.33 -12.28 5.84
N ASP A 112 -23.99 -11.14 5.74
CA ASP A 112 -24.26 -10.24 6.87
C ASP A 112 -25.46 -10.69 7.72
N GLY A 113 -26.24 -11.66 7.24
CA GLY A 113 -27.44 -12.17 7.92
C GLY A 113 -28.66 -11.24 7.80
N GLU A 114 -28.48 -10.04 7.28
CA GLU A 114 -29.54 -9.05 7.14
C GLU A 114 -30.47 -9.35 5.97
N ARG A 115 -31.68 -8.78 6.02
CA ARG A 115 -32.70 -8.92 4.96
C ARG A 115 -32.42 -7.95 3.82
N HIS A 116 -32.35 -8.46 2.60
CA HIS A 116 -32.18 -7.69 1.37
C HIS A 116 -33.32 -7.98 0.39
N GLU A 117 -34.02 -6.95 -0.03
CA GLU A 117 -35.11 -7.09 -1.02
C GLU A 117 -34.55 -7.35 -2.42
N PHE A 118 -35.32 -8.06 -3.24
CA PHE A 118 -34.99 -8.20 -4.66
C PHE A 118 -35.23 -6.87 -5.38
N ALA A 119 -34.33 -6.50 -6.29
CA ALA A 119 -34.44 -5.23 -7.03
C ALA A 119 -35.71 -5.14 -7.89
N ASP A 120 -36.13 -3.91 -8.22
CA ASP A 120 -37.40 -3.59 -8.90
C ASP A 120 -37.59 -4.21 -10.31
N TRP A 121 -36.58 -4.90 -10.85
CA TRP A 121 -36.65 -5.58 -12.15
C TRP A 121 -37.55 -6.83 -12.15
N PHE A 122 -38.06 -7.25 -10.98
CA PHE A 122 -38.98 -8.40 -10.83
C PHE A 122 -40.48 -8.03 -10.83
N THR A 123 -40.82 -6.76 -11.01
CA THR A 123 -42.18 -6.20 -10.84
C THR A 123 -43.28 -6.82 -11.70
N SER A 124 -42.96 -7.60 -12.73
CA SER A 124 -43.94 -8.35 -13.51
C SER A 124 -44.75 -9.35 -12.66
N CYS A 125 -44.15 -9.90 -11.60
CA CYS A 125 -44.82 -10.82 -10.69
C CYS A 125 -45.85 -10.13 -9.77
N ASP A 126 -45.73 -8.82 -9.57
CA ASP A 126 -46.54 -8.06 -8.61
C ASP A 126 -47.92 -7.68 -9.15
N GLN A 127 -48.13 -7.79 -10.47
CA GLN A 127 -49.35 -7.36 -11.15
C GLN A 127 -50.58 -8.26 -10.92
N LEU A 128 -50.42 -9.44 -10.31
CA LEU A 128 -51.49 -10.43 -10.04
C LEU A 128 -52.45 -10.71 -11.21
N SER A 129 -51.95 -10.59 -12.44
CA SER A 129 -52.75 -10.67 -13.69
C SER A 129 -53.27 -12.07 -14.05
N GLY A 130 -53.02 -13.09 -13.24
CA GLY A 130 -53.31 -14.49 -13.56
C GLY A 130 -52.43 -15.10 -14.66
N LYS A 131 -51.54 -14.31 -15.30
CA LYS A 131 -50.57 -14.77 -16.29
C LYS A 131 -49.31 -15.30 -15.62
N LYS A 132 -48.61 -16.20 -16.31
CA LYS A 132 -47.27 -16.62 -15.93
C LYS A 132 -46.27 -15.54 -16.32
N HIS A 133 -45.41 -15.18 -15.39
CA HIS A 133 -44.26 -14.30 -15.62
C HIS A 133 -42.98 -15.03 -15.21
N ALA A 134 -41.87 -14.68 -15.84
CA ALA A 134 -40.55 -15.17 -15.50
C ALA A 134 -39.66 -13.95 -15.27
N ALA A 135 -39.10 -13.85 -14.08
CA ALA A 135 -38.28 -12.73 -13.67
C ALA A 135 -36.89 -13.24 -13.30
N ASN A 136 -35.87 -12.55 -13.81
CA ASN A 136 -34.47 -12.94 -13.68
C ASN A 136 -33.70 -11.78 -13.07
N GLY A 137 -32.98 -12.04 -11.99
CA GLY A 137 -32.16 -11.05 -11.30
C GLY A 137 -30.71 -11.49 -11.22
N VAL A 138 -29.81 -10.54 -11.44
CA VAL A 138 -28.37 -10.68 -11.18
C VAL A 138 -28.05 -9.81 -9.97
N ILE A 139 -27.59 -10.43 -8.89
CA ILE A 139 -27.14 -9.73 -7.69
C ILE A 139 -25.63 -9.55 -7.83
N ARG A 140 -25.15 -8.30 -7.73
CA ARG A 140 -23.73 -7.91 -7.72
C ARG A 140 -23.45 -7.10 -6.46
N ASP A 141 -23.77 -7.70 -5.32
CA ASP A 141 -23.66 -7.06 -4.00
C ASP A 141 -22.45 -7.63 -3.23
N GLY A 142 -21.74 -6.79 -2.49
CA GLY A 142 -20.60 -7.20 -1.65
C GLY A 142 -20.97 -8.15 -0.50
N ARG A 143 -22.27 -8.33 -0.23
CA ARG A 143 -22.82 -9.23 0.80
C ARG A 143 -23.13 -10.63 0.26
N LEU A 144 -22.84 -10.90 -1.00
CA LEU A 144 -22.84 -12.27 -1.53
C LEU A 144 -21.84 -13.16 -0.76
N PRO A 145 -22.05 -14.49 -0.72
CA PRO A 145 -23.13 -15.25 -1.37
C PRO A 145 -24.50 -15.11 -0.68
N MET A 146 -25.57 -15.48 -1.40
CA MET A 146 -26.90 -15.67 -0.81
C MET A 146 -26.86 -16.87 0.15
N THR A 147 -27.15 -16.64 1.43
CA THR A 147 -27.15 -17.69 2.47
C THR A 147 -28.55 -18.26 2.70
N ARG A 148 -29.59 -17.49 2.37
CA ARG A 148 -31.00 -17.88 2.49
C ARG A 148 -31.88 -17.13 1.52
N VAL A 149 -32.96 -17.78 1.07
CA VAL A 149 -34.02 -17.16 0.28
C VAL A 149 -35.38 -17.36 0.94
N HIS A 150 -36.22 -16.35 0.79
CA HIS A 150 -37.56 -16.28 1.35
C HIS A 150 -38.56 -15.94 0.27
N PHE A 151 -39.67 -16.67 0.26
CA PHE A 151 -40.79 -16.43 -0.65
C PHE A 151 -42.14 -16.69 0.02
N SER A 152 -43.19 -16.16 -0.60
CA SER A 152 -44.59 -16.49 -0.33
C SER A 152 -45.34 -16.76 -1.63
N ASN A 153 -46.43 -17.50 -1.51
CA ASN A 153 -47.44 -17.74 -2.54
C ASN A 153 -48.87 -17.61 -1.94
N PRO A 154 -49.31 -16.39 -1.59
CA PRO A 154 -50.55 -16.17 -0.83
C PRO A 154 -51.84 -16.25 -1.66
N PHE A 155 -51.79 -16.05 -2.98
CA PHE A 155 -53.01 -15.91 -3.81
C PHE A 155 -53.37 -17.17 -4.60
N LYS A 156 -53.12 -18.36 -4.03
CA LYS A 156 -53.36 -19.67 -4.66
C LYS A 156 -52.75 -19.75 -6.08
N GLY A 157 -51.59 -19.12 -6.23
CA GLY A 157 -50.82 -19.05 -7.44
C GLY A 157 -49.85 -20.21 -7.59
N SER A 158 -48.87 -20.03 -8.47
CA SER A 158 -47.69 -20.90 -8.55
C SER A 158 -46.44 -20.03 -8.49
N GLY A 159 -45.46 -20.44 -7.69
CA GLY A 159 -44.18 -19.77 -7.58
C GLY A 159 -43.06 -20.81 -7.58
N GLN A 160 -42.17 -20.72 -8.55
CA GLN A 160 -41.03 -21.62 -8.73
C GLN A 160 -39.78 -20.78 -8.87
N TYR A 161 -38.70 -21.15 -8.18
CA TYR A 161 -37.45 -20.40 -8.24
C TYR A 161 -36.25 -21.32 -8.39
N THR A 162 -35.19 -20.75 -8.95
CA THR A 162 -33.88 -21.39 -9.09
C THR A 162 -32.81 -20.40 -8.68
N VAL A 163 -31.89 -20.81 -7.81
CA VAL A 163 -30.73 -20.01 -7.42
C VAL A 163 -29.51 -20.52 -8.15
N SER A 164 -28.79 -19.65 -8.84
CA SER A 164 -27.56 -20.03 -9.52
C SER A 164 -26.39 -20.11 -8.53
N ARG A 165 -25.33 -20.79 -8.97
CA ARG A 165 -24.02 -20.74 -8.31
C ARG A 165 -23.54 -19.31 -8.10
N LEU A 166 -22.75 -19.11 -7.03
CA LEU A 166 -21.93 -17.90 -6.88
C LEU A 166 -20.84 -17.92 -7.95
N ARG A 167 -20.78 -16.89 -8.79
CA ARG A 167 -19.81 -16.74 -9.88
C ARG A 167 -18.87 -15.60 -9.56
N CYS A 168 -17.58 -15.87 -9.48
CA CYS A 168 -16.55 -14.87 -9.25
C CYS A 168 -15.60 -14.79 -10.45
N THR A 169 -15.24 -13.56 -10.83
CA THR A 169 -14.57 -13.26 -12.11
C THR A 169 -13.48 -12.22 -11.96
N GLY A 170 -12.45 -12.32 -12.81
CA GLY A 170 -11.29 -11.43 -12.82
C GLY A 170 -10.43 -11.56 -11.57
N LYS A 171 -9.27 -10.92 -11.58
CA LYS A 171 -8.41 -10.76 -10.41
C LYS A 171 -8.61 -9.36 -9.84
N ALA A 172 -8.77 -9.23 -8.54
CA ALA A 172 -8.87 -7.92 -7.90
C ALA A 172 -7.67 -7.04 -8.31
N LYS A 173 -7.95 -5.80 -8.75
CA LYS A 173 -6.88 -4.85 -9.09
C LYS A 173 -6.09 -4.53 -7.83
N MET A 174 -4.77 -4.55 -7.96
CA MET A 174 -3.84 -4.14 -6.91
C MET A 174 -2.84 -3.14 -7.45
N ASP A 175 -2.37 -2.27 -6.56
CA ASP A 175 -1.21 -1.41 -6.81
C ASP A 175 0.01 -2.29 -7.15
N ALA A 176 0.91 -1.76 -7.98
CA ALA A 176 2.10 -2.46 -8.44
C ALA A 176 3.03 -2.90 -7.28
N MET A 177 2.92 -2.25 -6.12
CA MET A 177 3.72 -2.56 -4.92
C MET A 177 2.79 -2.81 -3.71
N PRO A 178 2.86 -3.99 -3.07
CA PRO A 178 2.07 -4.32 -1.88
C PRO A 178 2.28 -3.33 -0.74
N THR A 179 1.19 -2.92 -0.09
CA THR A 179 1.21 -2.02 1.08
C THR A 179 0.95 -2.76 2.40
N SER A 180 0.58 -4.04 2.32
CA SER A 180 0.20 -4.86 3.48
C SER A 180 0.44 -6.36 3.25
N CYS A 181 0.37 -7.14 4.32
CA CYS A 181 0.27 -8.59 4.26
C CYS A 181 -0.99 -9.03 3.50
N GLU A 182 -2.08 -8.26 3.54
CA GLU A 182 -3.29 -8.62 2.79
C GLU A 182 -3.05 -8.52 1.28
N ASP A 183 -2.34 -7.47 0.86
CA ASP A 183 -1.88 -7.33 -0.53
C ASP A 183 -0.94 -8.49 -0.92
N LEU A 184 0.06 -8.80 -0.09
CA LEU A 184 0.97 -9.91 -0.34
C LEU A 184 0.21 -11.24 -0.48
N TRP A 185 -0.74 -11.51 0.41
CA TRP A 185 -1.59 -12.69 0.35
C TRP A 185 -2.42 -12.74 -0.95
N ARG A 186 -3.01 -11.62 -1.37
CA ARG A 186 -3.74 -11.52 -2.66
C ARG A 186 -2.86 -11.75 -3.89
N THR A 187 -1.55 -11.53 -3.79
CA THR A 187 -0.59 -11.87 -4.85
C THR A 187 -0.16 -13.35 -4.85
N GLY A 188 -0.58 -14.12 -3.85
CA GLY A 188 -0.28 -15.54 -3.71
C GLY A 188 0.82 -15.85 -2.70
N HIS A 189 1.22 -14.90 -1.86
CA HIS A 189 2.14 -15.19 -0.75
C HIS A 189 1.42 -15.98 0.33
N THR A 190 2.01 -17.10 0.71
CA THR A 190 1.46 -18.03 1.70
C THR A 190 2.45 -18.36 2.81
N LEU A 191 3.74 -18.04 2.65
CA LEU A 191 4.75 -18.38 3.66
C LEU A 191 4.81 -17.35 4.77
N ASN A 192 4.62 -17.78 6.02
CA ASN A 192 4.79 -16.90 7.18
C ASN A 192 6.22 -16.33 7.21
N GLY A 193 6.37 -15.03 7.46
CA GLY A 193 7.69 -14.41 7.41
C GLY A 193 7.69 -12.88 7.47
N ILE A 194 8.89 -12.31 7.39
CA ILE A 194 9.09 -10.85 7.28
C ILE A 194 9.12 -10.49 5.81
N TYR A 195 8.30 -9.49 5.44
CA TYR A 195 8.17 -8.97 4.08
C TYR A 195 8.32 -7.46 4.09
N SER A 196 8.91 -6.93 3.01
CA SER A 196 8.97 -5.49 2.78
C SER A 196 7.74 -5.03 2.00
N VAL A 197 7.05 -4.02 2.53
CA VAL A 197 5.87 -3.40 1.93
C VAL A 197 6.06 -1.90 1.80
N ARG A 198 5.34 -1.28 0.88
CA ARG A 198 5.36 0.18 0.71
C ARG A 198 4.60 0.86 1.84
N GLY A 199 5.30 1.61 2.67
CA GLY A 199 4.71 2.52 3.66
C GLY A 199 4.40 3.89 3.07
N ALA A 200 3.96 4.82 3.92
CA ALA A 200 3.54 6.16 3.47
C ALA A 200 4.69 7.05 2.98
N LYS A 201 5.89 6.91 3.57
CA LYS A 201 7.10 7.68 3.22
C LYS A 201 8.34 6.81 2.96
N ARG A 202 8.33 5.58 3.48
CA ARG A 202 9.47 4.68 3.59
C ARG A 202 9.01 3.25 3.29
N MET A 203 9.96 2.36 2.97
CA MET A 203 9.67 0.93 2.98
C MET A 203 9.55 0.45 4.41
N GLU A 204 8.59 -0.43 4.65
CA GLU A 204 8.32 -1.01 5.96
C GLU A 204 8.55 -2.51 5.91
N ASN A 205 9.10 -3.06 6.98
CA ASN A 205 9.10 -4.50 7.22
C ASN A 205 7.91 -4.85 8.11
N VAL A 206 7.11 -5.80 7.63
CA VAL A 206 5.99 -6.39 8.35
C VAL A 206 6.18 -7.90 8.45
N PHE A 207 5.79 -8.47 9.59
CA PHE A 207 5.67 -9.91 9.73
C PHE A 207 4.26 -10.34 9.36
N CYS A 208 4.13 -11.22 8.38
CA CYS A 208 2.88 -11.77 7.90
C CYS A 208 2.67 -13.18 8.44
N GLN A 209 1.54 -13.41 9.11
CA GLN A 209 1.02 -14.72 9.52
C GLN A 209 -0.12 -15.10 8.58
N PHE A 210 0.21 -15.73 7.46
CA PHE A 210 -0.76 -16.16 6.44
C PHE A 210 -1.59 -17.38 6.88
N ASP A 211 -1.23 -18.05 7.97
CA ASP A 211 -2.12 -19.02 8.64
C ASP A 211 -3.40 -18.37 9.19
N LYS A 212 -3.35 -17.05 9.43
CA LYS A 212 -4.46 -16.21 9.88
C LYS A 212 -5.13 -15.47 8.73
N ARG A 213 -6.33 -14.94 8.99
CA ARG A 213 -7.08 -14.08 8.06
C ARG A 213 -6.66 -12.62 8.18
N PRO A 214 -6.83 -11.80 7.11
CA PRO A 214 -6.57 -10.36 7.17
C PRO A 214 -7.22 -9.60 8.34
N ASN A 215 -8.38 -10.06 8.79
CA ASN A 215 -9.13 -9.48 9.90
C ASN A 215 -8.81 -10.10 11.28
N GLU A 216 -7.94 -11.10 11.35
CA GLU A 216 -7.54 -11.73 12.61
C GLU A 216 -6.34 -11.02 13.25
N GLN A 217 -6.35 -10.97 14.58
CA GLN A 217 -5.27 -10.34 15.33
C GLN A 217 -3.93 -11.06 15.09
N GLY A 218 -2.93 -10.30 14.70
CA GLY A 218 -1.58 -10.80 14.44
C GLY A 218 -1.36 -11.35 13.03
N PHE A 219 -2.34 -11.21 12.12
CA PHE A 219 -2.12 -11.44 10.68
C PHE A 219 -0.98 -10.60 10.12
N GLN A 220 -0.94 -9.32 10.51
CA GLN A 220 0.15 -8.41 10.21
C GLN A 220 0.69 -7.81 11.51
N LYS A 221 2.00 -7.85 11.66
CA LYS A 221 2.71 -7.15 12.73
C LYS A 221 3.78 -6.26 12.12
N TRP A 222 3.71 -4.96 12.41
CA TRP A 222 4.79 -4.03 12.02
C TRP A 222 6.07 -4.37 12.77
N ILE A 223 7.18 -4.49 12.04
CA ILE A 223 8.50 -4.82 12.59
C ILE A 223 9.39 -3.58 12.63
N GLY A 224 9.35 -2.76 11.58
CA GLY A 224 10.20 -1.58 11.46
C GLY A 224 10.15 -0.98 10.06
N TYR A 225 11.04 -0.03 9.80
CA TYR A 225 11.31 0.48 8.46
C TYR A 225 12.58 -0.14 7.89
N VAL A 226 12.72 -0.07 6.57
CA VAL A 226 13.93 -0.46 5.84
C VAL A 226 14.45 0.76 5.09
N ASP A 227 15.71 1.11 5.35
CA ASP A 227 16.38 2.21 4.66
C ASP A 227 16.78 1.76 3.25
N VAL A 228 15.88 1.91 2.29
CA VAL A 228 16.16 1.62 0.88
C VAL A 228 16.77 2.86 0.24
N LYS A 229 17.96 2.71 -0.37
CA LYS A 229 18.65 3.78 -1.09
C LYS A 229 18.78 3.37 -2.54
N SER A 230 18.02 3.99 -3.43
CA SER A 230 18.08 3.75 -4.88
C SER A 230 19.42 4.19 -5.46
N ARG A 231 20.05 5.21 -4.83
CA ARG A 231 21.39 5.70 -5.16
C ARG A 231 22.19 5.92 -3.87
N PRO A 232 23.06 4.98 -3.46
CA PRO A 232 23.95 5.16 -2.33
C PRO A 232 24.72 6.48 -2.47
N THR A 233 24.68 7.31 -1.43
CA THR A 233 25.26 8.65 -1.46
C THR A 233 26.01 8.91 -0.18
N TYR A 234 27.33 8.98 -0.26
CA TYR A 234 28.21 9.30 0.85
C TYR A 234 29.56 9.78 0.35
N PHE A 235 30.11 10.77 1.04
CA PHE A 235 31.40 11.35 0.69
C PHE A 235 32.23 11.65 1.94
N HIS A 236 33.54 11.69 1.75
CA HIS A 236 34.52 12.20 2.68
C HIS A 236 35.64 12.85 1.86
N VAL A 237 35.77 14.16 2.01
CA VAL A 237 36.76 14.97 1.32
C VAL A 237 37.60 15.73 2.33
N GLN A 238 38.85 16.00 1.98
CA GLN A 238 39.79 16.71 2.83
C GLN A 238 40.50 17.81 2.07
N LYS A 239 40.91 18.84 2.80
CA LYS A 239 41.91 19.77 2.30
C LYS A 239 43.31 19.17 2.47
N ASN A 240 44.26 19.74 1.75
CA ASN A 240 45.70 19.49 1.97
C ASN A 240 46.54 20.77 1.89
N LYS A 241 45.84 21.92 1.86
CA LYS A 241 46.39 23.27 1.78
C LYS A 241 45.55 24.19 2.65
N THR A 242 46.22 25.08 3.37
CA THR A 242 45.61 26.17 4.12
C THR A 242 44.66 27.03 3.27
N PHE A 243 43.54 27.46 3.85
CA PHE A 243 42.51 28.26 3.20
C PHE A 243 42.08 29.46 4.05
N TYR A 244 41.78 30.58 3.40
CA TYR A 244 41.63 31.88 4.05
C TYR A 244 40.62 32.81 3.34
N SER A 245 39.90 32.32 2.33
CA SER A 245 38.91 33.14 1.62
C SER A 245 37.56 33.10 2.35
N GLU A 246 37.08 34.26 2.76
CA GLU A 246 35.73 34.44 3.34
C GLU A 246 34.67 34.44 2.24
N ASP A 247 33.44 34.05 2.61
CA ASP A 247 32.24 34.10 1.76
C ASP A 247 32.35 33.31 0.43
N VAL A 248 33.22 32.30 0.40
CA VAL A 248 33.39 31.39 -0.73
C VAL A 248 33.31 29.95 -0.24
N ALA A 249 32.62 29.10 -1.01
CA ALA A 249 32.56 27.67 -0.74
C ALA A 249 33.97 27.06 -0.68
N ILE A 250 34.25 26.32 0.38
CA ILE A 250 35.57 25.73 0.62
C ILE A 250 35.80 24.55 -0.35
N PRO A 251 36.76 24.63 -1.28
CA PRO A 251 37.10 23.51 -2.15
C PRO A 251 37.95 22.47 -1.42
N PHE A 252 37.97 21.24 -1.94
CA PHE A 252 38.72 20.13 -1.38
C PHE A 252 39.65 19.51 -2.42
N GLU A 253 40.89 19.21 -2.02
CA GLU A 253 41.90 18.66 -2.91
C GLU A 253 41.98 17.14 -2.87
N VAL A 254 41.50 16.50 -1.79
CA VAL A 254 41.65 15.07 -1.55
C VAL A 254 40.30 14.40 -1.42
N GLU A 255 40.03 13.45 -2.33
CA GLU A 255 38.89 12.53 -2.22
C GLU A 255 39.30 11.30 -1.41
N LYS A 256 38.64 11.03 -0.28
CA LYS A 256 38.77 9.75 0.44
C LYS A 256 37.71 8.77 -0.02
N VAL A 257 36.48 9.25 -0.20
CA VAL A 257 35.38 8.53 -0.84
C VAL A 257 34.36 9.53 -1.38
N ASN A 258 33.71 9.23 -2.50
CA ASN A 258 32.65 10.05 -3.07
C ASN A 258 31.66 9.19 -3.88
N VAL A 259 30.93 8.32 -3.19
CA VAL A 259 29.96 7.43 -3.85
C VAL A 259 28.67 8.20 -4.13
N GLY A 260 28.18 8.05 -5.36
CA GLY A 260 27.00 8.74 -5.86
C GLY A 260 27.32 10.03 -6.61
N ASP A 261 28.60 10.42 -6.71
CA ASP A 261 29.08 11.63 -7.40
C ASP A 261 28.34 12.91 -6.96
N ALA A 262 27.99 12.97 -5.67
CA ALA A 262 27.18 14.04 -5.12
C ALA A 262 28.04 15.21 -4.59
N MET A 263 29.31 14.98 -4.26
CA MET A 263 30.25 16.03 -3.85
C MET A 263 31.13 16.46 -5.02
N ASP A 264 31.11 17.74 -5.39
CA ASP A 264 32.09 18.31 -6.31
C ASP A 264 33.24 18.93 -5.51
N LEU A 265 34.42 18.31 -5.62
CA LEU A 265 35.62 18.73 -4.90
C LEU A 265 36.11 20.13 -5.29
N LYS A 266 35.97 20.50 -6.58
CA LYS A 266 36.50 21.79 -7.08
C LYS A 266 35.68 22.96 -6.61
N THR A 267 34.37 22.77 -6.52
CA THR A 267 33.44 23.80 -6.04
C THR A 267 33.20 23.73 -4.54
N GLY A 268 33.46 22.58 -3.91
CA GLY A 268 33.19 22.37 -2.48
C GLY A 268 31.71 22.13 -2.17
N ILE A 269 30.90 21.82 -3.20
CA ILE A 269 29.44 21.78 -3.09
C ILE A 269 28.95 20.34 -3.21
N PHE A 270 28.19 19.92 -2.21
CA PHE A 270 27.37 18.71 -2.25
C PHE A 270 26.02 19.03 -2.89
N THR A 271 25.58 18.20 -3.84
CA THR A 271 24.26 18.29 -4.47
C THR A 271 23.45 17.04 -4.16
N ALA A 272 22.32 17.20 -3.47
CA ALA A 272 21.47 16.07 -3.08
C ALA A 272 20.92 15.33 -4.31
N PRO A 273 21.22 14.04 -4.52
CA PRO A 273 20.76 13.33 -5.71
C PRO A 273 19.30 12.86 -5.60
N ARG A 274 18.75 12.79 -4.39
CA ARG A 274 17.40 12.31 -4.07
C ARG A 274 16.83 13.06 -2.88
N ASP A 275 15.50 13.09 -2.80
CA ASP A 275 14.79 13.51 -1.61
C ASP A 275 15.13 12.58 -0.44
N GLY A 276 15.46 13.14 0.73
CA GLY A 276 15.83 12.30 1.87
C GLY A 276 16.38 13.05 3.06
N LEU A 277 16.77 12.27 4.06
CA LEU A 277 17.45 12.74 5.27
C LEU A 277 18.96 12.51 5.11
N TYR A 278 19.75 13.56 5.30
CA TYR A 278 21.20 13.54 5.13
C TYR A 278 21.89 14.00 6.41
N PHE A 279 23.02 13.37 6.72
CA PHE A 279 23.90 13.78 7.80
C PHE A 279 25.17 14.40 7.21
N PHE A 280 25.63 15.49 7.82
CA PHE A 280 26.87 16.19 7.50
C PHE A 280 27.70 16.42 8.75
N SER A 281 29.02 16.29 8.61
CA SER A 281 30.00 16.55 9.66
C SER A 281 31.21 17.25 9.07
N PHE A 282 31.66 18.27 9.77
CA PHE A 282 32.89 19.01 9.50
C PHE A 282 33.75 19.02 10.76
N THR A 283 35.04 18.77 10.57
CA THR A 283 36.07 19.16 11.54
C THR A 283 37.10 19.97 10.79
N GLY A 284 37.57 21.05 11.39
CA GLY A 284 38.65 21.87 10.88
C GLY A 284 39.61 22.30 11.98
N LEU A 285 40.75 22.81 11.54
CA LEU A 285 41.74 23.42 12.42
C LEU A 285 41.87 24.90 12.05
N ALA A 286 41.29 25.76 12.89
CA ALA A 286 41.54 27.18 12.80
C ALA A 286 42.89 27.48 13.46
N SER A 287 43.73 28.22 12.77
CA SER A 287 45.03 28.65 13.29
C SER A 287 45.13 30.15 13.21
N ALA A 288 45.76 30.74 14.22
CA ALA A 288 46.03 32.17 14.25
C ALA A 288 47.50 32.43 14.61
N LYS A 289 48.12 33.36 13.87
CA LYS A 289 49.45 33.88 14.19
C LYS A 289 49.38 34.84 15.39
N PRO A 290 50.53 35.10 16.07
CA PRO A 290 50.59 36.04 17.18
C PRO A 290 49.92 37.37 16.84
N SER A 291 49.02 37.81 17.72
CA SER A 291 48.22 39.00 17.56
C SER A 291 47.94 39.61 18.93
N LYS A 292 47.98 40.95 19.01
CA LYS A 292 47.51 41.68 20.19
C LYS A 292 46.04 42.00 20.00
N GLY A 293 45.18 41.54 20.90
CA GLY A 293 43.74 41.64 20.77
C GLY A 293 43.07 40.33 20.36
N THR A 294 41.78 40.44 20.02
CA THR A 294 40.92 39.32 19.66
C THR A 294 41.13 38.87 18.22
N VAL A 295 41.20 37.56 18.02
CA VAL A 295 41.15 36.89 16.72
C VAL A 295 40.01 35.87 16.75
N TYR A 296 39.31 35.71 15.63
CA TYR A 296 38.21 34.77 15.50
C TYR A 296 38.30 34.00 14.19
N ALA A 297 37.69 32.83 14.15
CA ALA A 297 37.50 32.07 12.93
C ALA A 297 36.16 31.34 13.01
N ALA A 298 35.38 31.41 11.95
CA ALA A 298 34.08 30.78 11.88
C ALA A 298 33.86 30.09 10.53
N VAL A 299 33.28 28.90 10.60
CA VAL A 299 32.88 28.12 9.43
C VAL A 299 31.40 27.80 9.54
N GLY A 300 30.64 28.28 8.56
CA GLY A 300 29.21 28.04 8.42
C GLY A 300 28.91 26.89 7.48
N LEU A 301 27.89 26.08 7.80
CA LEU A 301 27.25 25.15 6.86
C LEU A 301 26.06 25.85 6.22
N TYR A 302 25.95 25.74 4.90
CA TYR A 302 24.93 26.41 4.10
C TYR A 302 24.06 25.38 3.38
N LEU A 303 22.76 25.67 3.28
CA LEU A 303 21.78 24.96 2.46
C LEU A 303 21.10 25.99 1.56
N ASN A 304 21.28 25.88 0.24
CA ASN A 304 20.66 26.78 -0.74
C ASN A 304 20.76 28.27 -0.35
N ASP A 305 21.97 28.72 -0.03
CA ASP A 305 22.31 30.11 0.34
C ASP A 305 21.81 30.54 1.73
N VAL A 306 21.23 29.64 2.52
CA VAL A 306 20.83 29.86 3.91
C VAL A 306 21.82 29.17 4.85
N GLN A 307 22.41 29.93 5.77
CA GLN A 307 23.25 29.38 6.83
C GLN A 307 22.41 28.54 7.80
N VAL A 308 22.71 27.25 7.91
CA VAL A 308 22.00 26.30 8.79
C VAL A 308 22.68 26.09 10.13
N GLY A 309 23.97 26.42 10.22
CA GLY A 309 24.75 26.27 11.45
C GLY A 309 26.14 26.87 11.29
N GLU A 310 26.84 27.05 12.42
CA GLU A 310 28.15 27.66 12.47
C GLU A 310 29.00 27.03 13.58
N ALA A 311 30.29 26.83 13.29
CA ALA A 311 31.31 26.65 14.30
C ALA A 311 32.08 27.96 14.43
N TRP A 312 32.27 28.44 15.66
CA TRP A 312 32.95 29.70 15.95
C TRP A 312 34.01 29.49 17.02
N VAL A 313 35.22 29.97 16.78
CA VAL A 313 36.28 30.07 17.79
C VAL A 313 36.71 31.53 17.95
N HIS A 314 37.09 31.88 19.18
CA HIS A 314 37.54 33.21 19.54
C HIS A 314 38.71 33.07 20.52
N GLU A 315 39.83 33.67 20.16
CA GLU A 315 41.06 33.68 20.94
C GLU A 315 41.50 35.13 21.19
N ALA A 316 42.21 35.37 22.30
CA ALA A 316 42.68 36.71 22.66
C ALA A 316 44.16 36.67 23.05
N ASP A 317 44.90 37.71 22.65
CA ASP A 317 46.29 37.94 23.03
C ASP A 317 47.21 36.73 22.75
N ILE A 318 47.13 36.24 21.51
CA ILE A 318 47.91 35.11 21.02
C ILE A 318 49.40 35.50 20.96
N THR A 319 50.24 34.82 21.73
CA THR A 319 51.70 35.10 21.82
C THR A 319 52.55 34.20 20.92
N VAL A 320 52.05 33.01 20.59
CA VAL A 320 52.65 32.01 19.69
C VAL A 320 51.54 31.45 18.81
N ASN A 321 51.87 30.84 17.67
CA ASN A 321 50.85 30.20 16.82
C ASN A 321 49.92 29.32 17.66
N HIS A 322 48.62 29.53 17.50
CA HIS A 322 47.60 28.84 18.27
C HIS A 322 46.61 28.17 17.33
N ASP A 323 46.36 26.89 17.59
CA ASP A 323 45.48 26.05 16.79
C ASP A 323 44.27 25.65 17.63
N SER A 324 43.07 25.95 17.12
CA SER A 324 41.80 25.70 17.79
C SER A 324 40.90 24.84 16.89
N PRO A 325 40.31 23.75 17.40
CA PRO A 325 39.44 22.89 16.60
C PRO A 325 38.10 23.57 16.32
N LEU A 326 37.61 23.44 15.09
CA LEU A 326 36.25 23.77 14.68
C LEU A 326 35.49 22.48 14.41
N THR A 327 34.29 22.32 14.97
CA THR A 327 33.43 21.15 14.72
C THR A 327 32.01 21.60 14.42
N LEU A 328 31.40 21.01 13.40
CA LEU A 328 30.01 21.29 13.04
C LEU A 328 29.36 20.01 12.52
N GLN A 329 28.17 19.70 13.01
CA GLN A 329 27.38 18.56 12.57
C GLN A 329 25.93 18.99 12.37
N SER A 330 25.29 18.47 11.34
CA SER A 330 23.88 18.74 11.09
C SER A 330 23.21 17.59 10.36
N THR A 331 21.94 17.38 10.67
CA THR A 331 21.07 16.44 9.95
C THR A 331 19.99 17.25 9.25
N LEU A 332 19.93 17.17 7.92
CA LEU A 332 19.09 18.00 7.08
C LEU A 332 18.15 17.13 6.24
N THR A 333 16.89 17.57 6.12
CA THR A 333 15.99 17.04 5.09
C THR A 333 16.23 17.81 3.81
N LEU A 334 16.63 17.13 2.75
CA LEU A 334 16.98 17.72 1.47
C LEU A 334 16.03 17.24 0.38
N LYS A 335 15.76 18.11 -0.59
CA LYS A 335 15.14 17.79 -1.87
C LYS A 335 16.21 17.56 -2.93
N ALA A 336 15.86 16.80 -3.97
CA ALA A 336 16.74 16.58 -5.10
C ALA A 336 17.21 17.93 -5.69
N ASN A 337 18.52 18.05 -5.89
CA ASN A 337 19.26 19.24 -6.32
C ASN A 337 19.47 20.33 -5.26
N ASP A 338 19.06 20.13 -4.00
CA ASP A 338 19.51 21.00 -2.91
C ASP A 338 21.03 20.97 -2.79
N ARG A 339 21.62 22.15 -2.55
CA ARG A 339 23.07 22.34 -2.47
C ARG A 339 23.50 22.61 -1.04
N VAL A 340 24.52 21.88 -0.57
CA VAL A 340 25.11 22.02 0.76
C VAL A 340 26.61 22.26 0.64
N TRP A 341 27.14 23.26 1.35
CA TRP A 341 28.58 23.53 1.38
C TRP A 341 29.01 24.17 2.70
N LEU A 342 30.32 24.25 2.91
CA LEU A 342 30.95 24.98 4.00
C LEU A 342 31.60 26.26 3.46
N GLN A 343 31.54 27.34 4.24
CA GLN A 343 32.29 28.56 3.94
C GLN A 343 32.82 29.21 5.21
N ILE A 344 33.93 29.93 5.10
CA ILE A 344 34.40 30.79 6.19
C ILE A 344 33.46 32.01 6.25
N THR A 345 32.78 32.20 7.37
CA THR A 345 31.80 33.28 7.58
C THR A 345 32.39 34.49 8.28
N SER A 346 33.49 34.31 9.01
CA SER A 346 34.21 35.38 9.69
C SER A 346 35.63 34.93 9.99
N LEU A 347 36.62 35.73 9.60
CA LEU A 347 38.03 35.45 9.80
C LEU A 347 38.77 36.68 10.31
N GLY A 348 39.46 36.55 11.44
CA GLY A 348 40.39 37.58 11.92
C GLY A 348 41.60 37.72 11.00
N GLU A 349 42.23 38.90 11.00
CA GLU A 349 43.34 39.25 10.08
C GLU A 349 44.52 38.27 10.10
N THR A 350 44.80 37.66 11.26
CA THR A 350 45.89 36.69 11.43
C THR A 350 45.43 35.23 11.41
N ALA A 351 44.14 34.98 11.23
CA ALA A 351 43.52 33.66 11.24
C ALA A 351 43.43 33.04 9.84
N PHE A 352 43.40 31.71 9.80
CA PHE A 352 43.18 30.90 8.60
C PHE A 352 42.75 29.48 9.01
N LEU A 353 42.16 28.72 8.08
CA LEU A 353 41.98 27.29 8.24
C LEU A 353 43.27 26.59 7.83
N TYR A 354 44.03 26.08 8.80
CA TYR A 354 45.31 25.43 8.56
C TYR A 354 45.14 24.03 8.01
N ASP A 355 45.88 23.71 6.95
CA ASP A 355 45.99 22.34 6.46
C ASP A 355 47.36 22.05 5.85
N ASP A 356 47.75 20.77 5.87
CA ASP A 356 48.97 20.23 5.28
C ASP A 356 48.75 18.80 4.76
N HIS A 357 49.82 18.01 4.59
CA HIS A 357 49.70 16.64 4.09
C HIS A 357 48.93 15.69 5.05
N ASN A 358 48.67 16.10 6.30
CA ASN A 358 47.93 15.32 7.29
C ASN A 358 46.40 15.47 7.16
N GLY A 359 45.90 16.50 6.46
CA GLY A 359 44.48 16.64 6.16
C GLY A 359 43.60 16.91 7.39
N TYR A 360 43.76 18.09 8.00
CA TYR A 360 43.05 18.45 9.25
C TYR A 360 41.62 18.95 9.03
N ASN A 361 41.33 19.53 7.86
CA ASN A 361 40.01 20.01 7.50
C ASN A 361 39.34 18.95 6.64
N HIS A 362 38.31 18.32 7.20
CA HIS A 362 37.59 17.25 6.54
C HIS A 362 36.09 17.47 6.63
N PHE A 363 35.43 17.24 5.51
CA PHE A 363 33.98 17.34 5.37
C PHE A 363 33.46 16.00 4.87
N ASN A 364 32.50 15.46 5.59
CA ASN A 364 31.87 14.19 5.23
C ASN A 364 30.37 14.27 5.40
N GLY A 365 29.67 13.47 4.61
CA GLY A 365 28.23 13.37 4.71
C GLY A 365 27.70 12.12 4.03
N PHE A 366 26.51 11.70 4.42
CA PHE A 366 25.86 10.53 3.88
C PHE A 366 24.35 10.60 4.00
N MET A 367 23.66 9.96 3.06
CA MET A 367 22.22 9.78 3.11
C MET A 367 21.87 8.76 4.19
N LEU A 368 21.02 9.15 5.13
CA LEU A 368 20.46 8.26 6.16
C LEU A 368 19.28 7.47 5.61
N ASP A 369 18.35 8.18 4.96
CA ASP A 369 17.07 7.63 4.49
C ASP A 369 16.62 8.35 3.21
N GLU A 370 16.05 7.61 2.26
CA GLU A 370 15.51 8.14 1.00
C GLU A 370 13.99 8.24 1.08
N GLU A 371 13.41 9.37 0.66
CA GLU A 371 11.95 9.53 0.62
C GLU A 371 11.39 8.84 -0.63
N ILE A 372 10.63 7.76 -0.44
CA ILE A 372 10.26 6.82 -1.52
C ILE A 372 8.99 7.26 -2.28
N THR A 373 8.33 8.33 -1.84
CA THR A 373 7.09 8.84 -2.44
C THR A 373 7.26 9.38 -3.87
N GLN A 374 8.49 9.70 -4.28
CA GLN A 374 8.81 10.21 -5.62
C GLN A 374 9.81 9.34 -6.41
N SER A 375 10.45 8.36 -5.76
CA SER A 375 11.50 7.53 -6.37
C SER A 375 11.01 6.25 -7.06
N LEU A 376 9.71 5.92 -6.95
CA LEU A 376 9.12 4.69 -7.51
C LEU A 376 7.92 4.95 -8.43
#